data_AF-Q41708-F1
#
_entry.id   AF-Q41708-F1
#
_cell.length_a   1.000
_cell.length_b   1.000
_cell.length_c   1.000
_cell.angle_alpha   90.00
_cell.angle_beta   90.00
_cell.angle_gamma   90.00
#
_symmetry.space_group_name_H-M   'P 1'
#
loop_
_entity.id
_entity.type
_entity.pdbx_description
1 polymer ?
#
loop_
_entity_poly.entity_id
_entity_poly.type
_entity_poly.pdbx_seq_one_letter_code
_entity_poly.pdbx_strand_id
1 'polypeptide(L)' 'FEPFEEVKKELLVIPTELHASLARQKYTDQSEAALNAQINVEYNVSYVYHAMYAYFDRDNVALKGLAKFFK' A
#
# COMPACT_ATOMS: atom_id res chain seq x y z
N PHE A 1 11.14 -21.55 29.02
CA PHE A 1 9.93 -21.21 28.26
C PHE A 1 8.79 -21.25 29.27
N GLU A 2 8.31 -20.07 29.63
CA GLU A 2 7.25 -19.86 30.63
C GLU A 2 6.17 -19.00 29.96
N PRO A 3 5.23 -19.61 29.20
CA PRO A 3 4.33 -18.87 28.32
C PRO A 3 3.58 -17.75 29.01
N PHE A 4 3.08 -18.03 30.22
CA PHE A 4 2.29 -17.07 31.00
C PHE A 4 3.14 -15.93 31.59
N GLU A 5 4.44 -16.12 31.83
CA GLU A 5 5.32 -15.02 32.24
C GLU A 5 5.76 -14.17 31.04
N GLU A 6 5.98 -14.81 29.89
CA GLU A 6 6.42 -14.16 28.65
C GLU A 6 5.33 -13.22 28.08
N VAL A 7 4.05 -13.65 28.08
CA VAL A 7 2.93 -12.87 27.50
C VAL A 7 2.38 -11.77 28.41
N LYS A 8 2.73 -11.75 29.72
CA LYS A 8 2.26 -10.69 30.64
C LYS A 8 2.57 -9.29 30.12
N LYS A 9 3.74 -9.12 29.51
CA LYS A 9 4.16 -7.83 28.93
C LYS A 9 3.30 -7.44 27.74
N GLU A 10 2.88 -8.39 26.90
CA GLU A 10 2.05 -8.12 25.73
C GLU A 10 0.60 -7.81 26.13
N LEU A 11 0.06 -8.52 27.13
CA LEU A 11 -1.29 -8.27 27.67
C LEU A 11 -1.45 -6.85 28.23
N LEU A 12 -0.39 -6.29 28.83
CA LEU A 12 -0.40 -4.92 29.37
C LEU A 12 -0.36 -3.83 28.27
N VAL A 13 0.05 -4.19 27.04
CA VAL A 13 0.24 -3.24 25.94
C VAL A 13 -0.91 -3.31 24.93
N ILE A 14 -1.94 -4.14 25.18
CA ILE A 14 -3.14 -4.21 24.36
C ILE A 14 -3.85 -2.85 24.39
N PRO A 15 -4.03 -2.18 23.24
CA PRO A 15 -4.73 -0.90 23.20
C PRO A 15 -6.21 -1.06 23.62
N THR A 16 -6.68 -0.17 24.49
CA THR A 16 -8.11 -0.08 24.90
C THR A 16 -8.90 0.92 24.06
N GLU A 17 -8.20 1.81 23.35
CA GLU A 17 -8.80 2.83 22.49
C GLU A 17 -9.32 2.22 21.19
N LEU A 18 -10.54 2.60 20.79
CA LEU A 18 -11.22 2.03 19.60
C LEU A 18 -10.45 2.27 18.28
N HIS A 19 -9.69 3.36 18.20
CA HIS A 19 -8.98 3.78 17.00
C HIS A 19 -7.54 3.25 16.92
N ALA A 20 -7.05 2.62 17.98
CA ALA A 20 -5.71 2.05 18.01
C ALA A 20 -5.72 0.62 17.44
N SER A 21 -4.77 0.33 16.54
CA SER A 21 -4.66 -1.01 15.95
C SER A 21 -4.15 -2.01 16.98
N LEU A 22 -4.93 -3.07 17.21
CA LEU A 22 -4.53 -4.22 18.04
C LEU A 22 -3.39 -5.04 17.41
N ALA A 23 -3.14 -4.89 16.11
CA ALA A 23 -2.20 -5.71 15.35
C ALA A 23 -0.83 -5.05 15.12
N ARG A 24 -0.64 -3.77 15.51
CA ARG A 24 0.60 -3.04 15.24
C ARG A 24 1.71 -3.54 16.17
N GLN A 25 2.62 -4.37 15.65
CA GLN A 25 3.78 -4.86 16.39
C GLN A 25 5.08 -4.53 15.63
N LYS A 26 6.02 -3.85 16.30
CA LYS A 26 7.32 -3.45 15.72
C LYS A 26 7.21 -2.67 14.39
N TYR A 27 6.11 -1.95 14.18
CA TYR A 27 5.86 -1.13 13.00
C TYR A 27 5.97 0.34 13.39
N THR A 28 7.04 0.99 12.96
CA THR A 28 7.33 2.39 13.31
C THR A 28 6.61 3.36 12.37
N ASP A 29 6.39 4.59 12.84
CA ASP A 29 5.73 5.63 12.05
C ASP A 29 6.50 5.96 10.77
N GLN A 30 7.84 5.81 10.78
CA GLN A 30 8.66 5.96 9.57
C GLN A 30 8.33 4.90 8.51
N SER A 31 8.16 3.64 8.92
CA SER A 31 7.76 2.57 8.01
C SER A 31 6.36 2.78 7.45
N GLU A 32 5.43 3.27 8.28
CA GLU A 32 4.08 3.65 7.87
C GLU A 32 4.08 4.80 6.86
N ALA A 33 4.82 5.87 7.14
CA ALA A 33 4.94 7.01 6.23
C ALA A 33 5.58 6.62 4.89
N ALA A 34 6.64 5.81 4.91
CA ALA A 34 7.30 5.32 3.70
C ALA A 34 6.36 4.46 2.85
N LEU A 35 5.55 3.58 3.49
CA LEU A 35 4.57 2.78 2.77
C LEU A 35 3.48 3.66 2.13
N ASN A 36 2.95 4.63 2.86
CA ASN A 36 1.97 5.58 2.33
C ASN A 36 2.53 6.40 1.15
N ALA A 37 3.80 6.81 1.23
CA ALA A 37 4.47 7.47 0.12
C ALA A 37 4.59 6.56 -1.11
N GLN A 38 4.99 5.29 -0.92
CA GLN A 38 5.10 4.34 -2.03
C GLN A 38 3.73 4.04 -2.66
N ILE A 39 2.67 3.91 -1.86
CA ILE A 39 1.30 3.75 -2.38
C ILE A 39 0.94 4.90 -3.33
N ASN A 40 1.27 6.13 -2.95
CA ASN A 40 1.04 7.31 -3.78
C ASN A 40 1.87 7.27 -5.09
N VAL A 41 3.13 6.84 -5.01
CA VAL A 41 3.99 6.65 -6.19
C VAL A 41 3.37 5.65 -7.16
N GLU A 42 2.98 4.46 -6.68
CA GLU A 42 2.36 3.43 -7.53
C GLU A 42 1.03 3.90 -8.13
N TYR A 43 0.25 4.66 -7.36
CA TYR A 43 -1.01 5.23 -7.84
C TYR A 43 -0.80 6.25 -8.97
N ASN A 44 0.22 7.11 -8.85
CA ASN A 44 0.59 8.04 -9.91
C ASN A 44 1.07 7.30 -11.17
N VAL A 45 1.91 6.28 -11.00
CA VAL A 45 2.40 5.46 -12.12
C VAL A 45 1.23 4.76 -12.82
N SER A 46 0.27 4.21 -12.06
CA SER A 46 -0.96 3.63 -12.61
C SER A 46 -1.73 4.65 -13.46
N TYR A 47 -1.89 5.89 -12.97
CA TYR A 47 -2.56 6.95 -13.71
C TYR A 47 -1.81 7.33 -15.00
N VAL A 48 -0.48 7.37 -14.95
CA VAL A 48 0.37 7.62 -16.13
C VAL A 48 0.20 6.51 -17.16
N TYR A 49 0.20 5.23 -16.75
CA TYR A 49 -0.07 4.13 -17.69
C TYR A 49 -1.46 4.23 -18.30
N HIS A 50 -2.47 4.60 -17.51
CA HIS A 50 -3.80 4.82 -18.04
C HIS A 50 -3.86 5.95 -19.09
N ALA A 51 -3.11 7.03 -18.88
CA ALA A 51 -2.97 8.10 -19.87
C ALA A 51 -2.24 7.62 -21.14
N MET A 52 -1.24 6.74 -21.01
CA MET A 52 -0.55 6.11 -22.14
C MET A 52 -1.51 5.20 -22.94
N TYR A 53 -2.33 4.40 -22.27
CA TYR A 53 -3.41 3.65 -22.91
C TYR A 53 -4.30 4.58 -23.73
N ALA A 54 -4.83 5.64 -23.12
CA ALA A 54 -5.72 6.59 -23.77
C ALA A 54 -5.06 7.33 -24.96
N TYR A 55 -3.73 7.45 -24.98
CA TYR A 55 -2.99 7.98 -26.12
C TYR A 55 -2.87 6.96 -27.26
N PHE A 56 -2.45 5.72 -26.96
CA PHE A 56 -2.23 4.69 -27.98
C PHE A 56 -3.51 4.10 -28.56
N ASP A 57 -4.64 4.21 -27.85
CA ASP A 57 -5.97 3.76 -28.30
C ASP A 57 -6.66 4.74 -29.27
N ARG A 58 -6.11 5.95 -29.47
CA ARG A 58 -6.67 6.94 -30.41
C ARG A 58 -6.68 6.41 -31.84
N ASP A 59 -7.74 6.69 -32.58
CA ASP A 59 -7.91 6.21 -33.96
C ASP A 59 -6.78 6.66 -34.91
N ASN A 60 -6.18 7.83 -34.65
CA ASN A 60 -5.07 8.38 -35.45
C ASN A 60 -3.68 7.89 -35.03
N VAL A 61 -3.57 7.18 -33.90
CA VAL A 61 -2.33 6.49 -33.47
C VAL A 61 -2.44 4.99 -33.77
N ALA A 62 -3.59 4.38 -33.43
CA ALA A 62 -4.00 3.01 -33.76
C ALA A 62 -3.01 1.88 -33.36
N LEU A 63 -2.17 2.11 -32.35
CA LEU A 63 -1.22 1.11 -31.85
C LEU A 63 -1.87 0.22 -30.77
N LYS A 64 -2.85 -0.58 -31.19
CA LYS A 64 -3.70 -1.41 -30.30
C LYS A 64 -2.91 -2.37 -29.39
N GLY A 65 -1.75 -2.85 -29.84
CA GLY A 65 -0.86 -3.69 -29.04
C GLY A 65 -0.27 -2.94 -27.83
N LEU A 66 0.15 -1.68 -28.03
CA LEU A 66 0.65 -0.83 -26.95
C LEU A 66 -0.48 -0.33 -26.06
N ALA A 67 -1.64 0.01 -26.64
CA ALA A 67 -2.82 0.35 -25.87
C ALA A 67 -3.18 -0.78 -24.89
N LYS A 68 -3.24 -2.04 -25.36
CA LYS A 68 -3.50 -3.20 -24.50
C LYS A 68 -2.43 -3.41 -23.41
N PHE A 69 -1.17 -3.08 -23.69
CA PHE A 69 -0.08 -3.22 -22.72
C PHE A 69 -0.20 -2.22 -21.55
N PHE A 70 -0.66 -1.00 -21.83
CA PHE A 70 -0.77 0.08 -20.83
C PHE A 70 -2.14 0.17 -20.14
N LYS A 71 -3.08 -0.70 -20.51
CA LYS A 71 -4.43 -0.76 -19.93
C LYS A 71 -4.46 -1.67 -18.71
#